data_AF-A0A4R4IM56-F1
#
_entry.id   AF-A0A4R4IM56-F1
#
_cell.length_a   1.000
_cell.length_b   1.000
_cell.length_c   1.000
_cell.angle_alpha   90.00
_cell.angle_beta   90.00
_cell.angle_gamma   90.00
#
_symmetry.space_group_name_H-M   'P 1'
#
loop_
_entity.id
_entity.type
_entity.pdbx_description
1 polymer ?
#
loop_
_entity_poly.entity_id
_entity_poly.type
_entity_poly.pdbx_seq_one_letter_code
_entity_poly.pdbx_strand_id
1 'polypeptide(L)'
;MNRKKVLVIAIISLLVLVFYGVWHRSQPYPPHTVLNQKEQLAVDQLLANLQTRCIGRYLVDLPANYNNTLNDAIWVNDNLVETRLLYPPAFEQRIQLREDALRQMKTSYPVDMPYLKNIYRLPQGMQGIIFERMQNQSVPDAVRVLEAHLYSNGVAIKVEMKATNASAARYDKDRQIHPDIYNNDVPAKLAELRDLLSRIQGRKETEIPTTAGSCIPHAFIADNKKDKEFIELVYK
;
A
#
# COMPACT_ATOMS: atom_id res chain seq x y z
N MET A 1 -37.73 35.45 38.97
CA MET A 1 -36.83 36.00 37.93
C MET A 1 -37.44 37.28 37.40
N ASN A 2 -36.72 38.41 37.44
CA ASN A 2 -37.30 39.74 37.16
C ASN A 2 -37.72 39.84 35.67
N ARG A 3 -38.99 40.16 35.39
CA ARG A 3 -39.57 40.17 34.02
C ARG A 3 -38.73 40.99 33.03
N LYS A 4 -38.11 42.08 33.52
CA LYS A 4 -37.16 42.89 32.74
C LYS A 4 -35.89 42.13 32.33
N LYS A 5 -35.34 41.27 33.20
CA LYS A 5 -34.14 40.46 32.90
C LYS A 5 -34.43 39.39 31.83
N VAL A 6 -35.62 38.77 31.87
CA VAL A 6 -36.04 37.80 30.85
C VAL A 6 -36.19 38.47 29.48
N LEU A 7 -36.78 39.66 29.45
CA LEU A 7 -36.94 40.44 28.22
C LEU A 7 -35.59 40.84 27.61
N VAL A 8 -34.62 41.25 28.45
CA VAL A 8 -33.26 41.60 28.01
C VAL A 8 -32.52 40.39 27.44
N ILE A 9 -32.61 39.21 28.09
CA ILE A 9 -31.97 37.98 27.60
C ILE A 9 -32.58 37.55 26.25
N ALA A 10 -33.91 37.66 26.10
CA ALA A 10 -34.57 37.34 24.84
C ALA A 10 -34.13 38.26 23.69
N ILE A 11 -34.01 39.57 23.96
CA ILE A 11 -33.53 40.55 22.97
C ILE A 11 -32.08 40.27 22.57
N ILE A 12 -31.20 39.99 23.54
CA ILE A 12 -29.79 39.66 23.25
C ILE A 12 -29.69 38.38 22.41
N SER A 13 -30.49 37.36 22.72
CA SER A 13 -30.50 36.10 21.96
C SER A 13 -30.95 36.32 20.51
N LEU A 14 -31.96 37.18 20.30
CA LEU A 14 -32.44 37.55 18.97
C LEU A 14 -31.38 38.33 18.18
N LEU A 15 -30.67 39.26 18.83
CA LEU A 15 -29.57 40.00 18.20
C LEU A 15 -28.40 39.09 17.80
N VAL A 16 -28.05 38.11 18.63
CA VAL A 16 -27.02 37.12 18.31
C VAL A 16 -27.42 36.25 17.11
N LEU A 17 -28.68 35.82 17.02
CA LEU A 17 -29.19 35.04 15.88
C LEU A 17 -29.18 35.87 14.58
N VAL A 18 -29.59 37.14 14.64
CA VAL A 18 -29.54 38.04 13.49
C VAL A 18 -28.10 38.29 13.06
N PHE A 19 -27.19 38.53 14.00
CA PHE A 19 -25.78 38.74 13.70
C PHE A 19 -25.13 37.49 13.10
N TYR A 20 -25.45 36.30 13.61
CA TYR A 20 -25.00 35.02 13.07
C TYR A 20 -25.51 34.79 11.64
N GLY A 21 -26.78 35.10 11.37
CA GLY A 21 -27.35 35.01 10.02
C GLY A 21 -26.72 35.98 9.03
N VAL A 22 -26.46 37.22 9.46
CA VAL A 22 -25.75 38.23 8.65
C VAL A 22 -24.31 37.79 8.39
N TRP A 23 -23.59 37.32 9.42
CA TRP A 23 -22.23 36.80 9.31
C TRP A 23 -22.14 35.62 8.35
N HIS A 24 -23.06 34.65 8.44
CA HIS A 24 -23.09 33.51 7.53
C HIS A 24 -23.41 33.93 6.08
N ARG A 25 -24.18 35.01 5.88
CA ARG A 25 -24.47 35.54 4.54
C ARG A 25 -23.31 36.34 3.96
N SER A 26 -22.47 36.95 4.80
CA SER A 26 -21.27 37.69 4.40
C SER A 26 -19.99 36.86 4.36
N GLN A 27 -20.03 35.59 4.79
CA GLN A 27 -18.98 34.62 4.45
C GLN A 27 -18.89 34.55 2.91
N PRO A 28 -17.73 34.81 2.31
CA PRO A 28 -17.57 34.63 0.88
C PRO A 28 -17.78 33.15 0.57
N TYR A 29 -18.93 32.82 -0.04
CA TYR A 29 -19.07 31.57 -0.76
C TYR A 29 -17.87 31.45 -1.69
N PRO A 30 -17.27 30.26 -1.85
CA PRO A 30 -16.17 30.10 -2.78
C PRO A 30 -16.60 30.69 -4.13
N PRO A 31 -15.80 31.56 -4.75
CA PRO A 31 -16.20 32.24 -5.96
C PRO A 31 -16.58 31.19 -7.00
N HIS A 32 -17.82 31.25 -7.48
CA HIS A 32 -18.23 30.50 -8.66
C HIS A 32 -17.45 31.08 -9.84
N THR A 33 -16.33 30.45 -10.19
CA THR A 33 -15.58 30.78 -11.39
C THR A 33 -16.41 30.37 -12.60
N VAL A 34 -16.88 31.33 -13.37
CA VAL A 34 -17.56 31.08 -14.64
C VAL A 34 -16.49 30.79 -15.68
N LEU A 35 -16.51 29.58 -16.24
CA LEU A 35 -15.61 29.20 -17.34
C LEU A 35 -15.95 30.03 -18.58
N ASN A 36 -14.94 30.52 -19.28
CA ASN A 36 -15.16 31.08 -20.61
C ASN A 36 -15.47 29.96 -21.63
N GLN A 37 -15.96 30.31 -22.81
CA GLN A 37 -16.35 29.32 -23.84
C GLN A 37 -15.21 28.33 -24.19
N LYS A 38 -13.96 28.78 -24.21
CA LYS A 38 -12.81 27.92 -24.53
C LYS A 38 -12.50 26.95 -23.39
N GLU A 39 -12.56 27.42 -22.15
CA GLU A 39 -12.37 26.58 -20.96
C GLU A 39 -13.50 25.55 -20.83
N GLN A 40 -14.74 25.96 -21.08
CA GLN A 40 -15.90 25.08 -21.05
C GLN A 40 -15.78 23.98 -22.13
N LEU A 41 -15.45 24.35 -23.38
CA LEU A 41 -15.21 23.37 -24.44
C LEU A 41 -14.09 22.37 -24.07
N ALA A 42 -13.00 22.84 -23.45
CA ALA A 42 -11.90 21.98 -23.03
C ALA A 42 -12.31 21.00 -21.92
N VAL A 43 -13.07 21.47 -20.93
CA VAL A 43 -13.62 20.62 -19.86
C VAL A 43 -14.61 19.61 -20.43
N ASP A 44 -15.52 20.04 -21.31
CA ASP A 44 -16.50 19.16 -21.95
C ASP A 44 -15.81 18.07 -22.77
N GLN A 45 -14.75 18.40 -23.51
CA GLN A 45 -13.94 17.42 -24.25
C GLN A 45 -13.22 16.44 -23.31
N LEU A 46 -12.68 16.93 -22.19
CA LEU A 46 -12.00 16.09 -21.20
C LEU A 46 -12.95 15.09 -20.53
N LEU A 47 -14.18 15.53 -20.26
CA LEU A 47 -15.21 14.74 -19.58
C LEU A 47 -16.12 13.96 -20.56
N ALA A 48 -15.93 14.09 -21.88
CA ALA A 48 -16.77 13.44 -22.88
C ALA A 48 -16.69 11.91 -22.84
N ASN A 49 -15.52 11.36 -22.48
CA ASN A 49 -15.28 9.93 -22.43
C ASN A 49 -14.62 9.54 -21.09
N LEU A 50 -15.45 9.35 -20.08
CA LEU A 50 -15.03 8.92 -18.75
C LEU A 50 -14.98 7.39 -18.65
N GLN A 51 -14.04 6.91 -17.86
CA GLN A 51 -13.87 5.51 -17.54
C GLN A 51 -13.74 5.35 -16.02
N THR A 52 -14.59 4.51 -15.45
CA THR A 52 -14.51 4.14 -14.04
C THR A 52 -13.25 3.32 -13.77
N ARG A 53 -12.43 3.80 -12.85
CA ARG A 53 -11.23 3.13 -12.34
C ARG A 53 -11.42 2.81 -10.86
N CYS A 54 -10.89 1.67 -10.44
CA CYS A 54 -10.85 1.29 -9.02
C CYS A 54 -9.49 1.67 -8.43
N ILE A 55 -9.51 2.56 -7.42
CA ILE A 55 -8.31 3.10 -6.75
C ILE A 55 -8.51 2.96 -5.25
N GLY A 56 -7.68 2.13 -4.61
CA GLY A 56 -7.88 1.74 -3.22
C GLY A 56 -9.27 1.14 -3.04
N ARG A 57 -10.06 1.72 -2.14
CA ARG A 57 -11.44 1.28 -1.84
C ARG A 57 -12.51 2.07 -2.60
N TYR A 58 -12.11 2.94 -3.53
CA TYR A 58 -12.99 3.89 -4.20
C TYR A 58 -13.09 3.61 -5.69
N LEU A 59 -14.23 4.00 -6.25
CA LEU A 59 -14.42 4.10 -7.69
C LEU A 59 -14.34 5.58 -8.08
N VAL A 60 -13.54 5.86 -9.11
CA VAL A 60 -13.32 7.22 -9.60
C VAL A 60 -13.44 7.19 -11.12
N ASP A 61 -14.24 8.10 -11.66
CA ASP A 61 -14.35 8.29 -13.10
C ASP A 61 -13.25 9.24 -13.58
N LEU A 62 -12.40 8.75 -14.48
CA LEU A 62 -11.29 9.51 -15.06
C LEU A 62 -11.41 9.54 -16.58
N PRO A 63 -10.88 10.56 -17.28
CA PRO A 63 -10.79 10.54 -18.74
C PRO A 63 -10.15 9.24 -19.23
N ALA A 64 -10.76 8.59 -20.23
CA ALA A 64 -10.37 7.24 -20.65
C ALA A 64 -8.92 7.14 -21.17
N ASN A 65 -8.36 8.26 -21.65
CA ASN A 65 -6.99 8.35 -22.11
C ASN A 65 -5.97 8.51 -20.97
N TYR A 66 -6.41 8.73 -19.73
CA TYR A 66 -5.53 8.85 -18.59
C TYR A 66 -5.05 7.46 -18.15
N ASN A 67 -3.75 7.35 -17.88
CA ASN A 67 -3.15 6.14 -17.35
C ASN A 67 -2.37 6.43 -16.07
N ASN A 68 -2.21 5.42 -15.22
CA ASN A 68 -1.30 5.56 -14.09
C ASN A 68 0.14 5.73 -14.61
N THR A 69 0.77 6.84 -14.25
CA THR A 69 2.12 7.23 -14.71
C THR A 69 3.18 7.14 -13.62
N LEU A 70 2.78 6.96 -12.37
CA LEU A 70 3.68 6.86 -11.23
C LEU A 70 3.53 5.52 -10.50
N ASN A 71 4.70 4.99 -10.12
CA ASN A 71 4.93 3.92 -9.14
C ASN A 71 3.89 2.81 -9.12
N ASP A 72 4.27 1.64 -9.64
CA ASP A 72 3.52 0.39 -9.45
C ASP A 72 3.71 -0.20 -8.04
N ALA A 73 3.99 0.64 -7.05
CA ALA A 73 4.34 0.24 -5.69
C ALA A 73 3.53 1.03 -4.65
N ILE A 74 2.99 0.31 -3.67
CA ILE A 74 2.17 0.86 -2.58
C ILE A 74 2.60 0.24 -1.25
N TRP A 75 2.23 0.88 -0.15
CA TRP A 75 2.48 0.33 1.18
C TRP A 75 1.24 -0.36 1.72
N VAL A 76 1.37 -1.62 2.13
CA VAL A 76 0.37 -2.34 2.92
C VAL A 76 0.97 -2.63 4.29
N ASN A 77 0.40 -2.02 5.32
CA ASN A 77 1.01 -1.91 6.64
C ASN A 77 2.41 -1.30 6.48
N ASP A 78 3.46 -2.02 6.89
CA ASP A 78 4.85 -1.59 6.76
C ASP A 78 5.59 -2.31 5.61
N ASN A 79 4.85 -2.95 4.70
CA ASN A 79 5.41 -3.77 3.63
C ASN A 79 5.20 -3.08 2.28
N LEU A 80 6.28 -2.99 1.49
CA LEU A 80 6.21 -2.48 0.13
C LEU A 80 5.69 -3.60 -0.78
N VAL A 81 4.60 -3.31 -1.50
CA VAL A 81 4.01 -4.19 -2.51
C VAL A 81 4.25 -3.57 -3.87
N GLU A 82 5.13 -4.18 -4.66
CA GLU A 82 5.45 -3.77 -6.02
C GLU A 82 4.73 -4.68 -7.02
N THR A 83 4.19 -4.12 -8.08
CA THR A 83 3.47 -4.84 -9.12
C THR A 83 4.07 -4.52 -10.48
N ARG A 84 4.00 -5.46 -11.43
CA ARG A 84 4.42 -5.21 -12.81
C ARG A 84 3.76 -6.22 -13.74
N LEU A 85 3.25 -5.74 -14.87
CA LEU A 85 2.83 -6.62 -15.96
C LEU A 85 4.04 -7.40 -16.48
N LEU A 86 3.95 -8.74 -16.47
CA LEU A 86 5.06 -9.59 -16.86
C LEU A 86 4.55 -10.88 -17.52
N TYR A 87 5.17 -11.25 -18.64
CA TYR A 87 4.89 -12.50 -19.32
C TYR A 87 5.40 -13.70 -18.48
N PRO A 88 4.67 -14.83 -18.35
CA PRO A 88 4.99 -15.87 -17.37
C PRO A 88 6.41 -16.45 -17.50
N PRO A 89 6.93 -16.80 -18.70
CA PRO A 89 8.32 -17.22 -18.88
C PRO A 89 9.35 -16.20 -18.37
N ALA A 90 9.08 -14.90 -18.50
CA ALA A 90 9.96 -13.86 -17.98
C ALA A 90 9.90 -13.79 -16.44
N PHE A 91 8.74 -14.09 -15.84
CA PHE A 91 8.63 -14.24 -14.38
C PHE A 91 9.47 -15.41 -13.89
N GLU A 92 9.35 -16.59 -14.50
CA GLU A 92 10.12 -17.79 -14.13
C GLU A 92 11.62 -17.54 -14.22
N GLN A 93 12.08 -16.94 -15.32
CA GLN A 93 13.49 -16.58 -15.48
C GLN A 93 13.95 -15.57 -14.40
N ARG A 94 13.12 -14.57 -14.08
CA ARG A 94 13.43 -13.59 -13.03
C ARG A 94 13.63 -14.25 -11.67
N ILE A 95 12.82 -15.26 -11.33
CA ILE A 95 12.96 -16.00 -10.08
C ILE A 95 14.28 -16.77 -10.03
N GLN A 96 14.62 -17.50 -11.11
CA GLN A 96 15.88 -18.25 -11.19
C GLN A 96 17.09 -17.32 -11.04
N LEU A 97 17.14 -16.24 -11.83
CA LEU A 97 18.22 -15.26 -11.76
C LEU A 97 18.32 -14.61 -10.38
N ARG A 98 17.18 -14.34 -9.72
CA ARG A 98 17.18 -13.77 -8.37
C ARG A 98 17.72 -14.75 -7.35
N GLU A 99 17.32 -16.02 -7.41
CA GLU A 99 17.84 -17.06 -6.52
C GLU A 99 19.35 -17.21 -6.68
N ASP A 100 19.85 -17.31 -7.92
CA ASP A 100 21.29 -17.42 -8.20
C ASP A 100 22.07 -16.22 -7.66
N ALA A 101 21.55 -15.00 -7.88
CA ALA A 101 22.15 -13.78 -7.35
C ALA A 101 22.19 -13.78 -5.81
N LEU A 102 21.13 -14.25 -5.14
CA LEU A 102 21.08 -14.34 -3.68
C LEU A 102 22.04 -15.41 -3.12
N ARG A 103 22.23 -16.53 -3.84
CA ARG A 103 23.19 -17.58 -3.47
C ARG A 103 24.64 -17.13 -3.62
N GLN A 104 24.93 -16.33 -4.63
CA GLN A 104 26.29 -15.83 -4.92
C GLN A 104 26.66 -14.58 -4.09
N MET A 105 25.67 -13.91 -3.49
CA MET A 105 25.89 -12.69 -2.73
C MET A 105 26.75 -12.94 -1.49
N LYS A 106 27.81 -12.14 -1.35
CA LYS A 106 28.72 -12.17 -0.20
C LYS A 106 28.25 -11.19 0.88
N THR A 107 28.54 -11.51 2.13
CA THR A 107 28.38 -10.61 3.26
C THR A 107 29.71 -9.93 3.59
N SER A 108 29.64 -8.75 4.20
CA SER A 108 30.80 -8.01 4.71
C SER A 108 31.51 -8.78 5.82
N TYR A 109 30.76 -9.56 6.61
CA TYR A 109 31.29 -10.41 7.68
C TYR A 109 31.09 -11.89 7.34
N PRO A 110 32.17 -12.69 7.20
CA PRO A 110 32.05 -14.11 6.85
C PRO A 110 31.19 -14.95 7.80
N VAL A 111 31.11 -14.57 9.09
CA VAL A 111 30.29 -15.24 10.10
C VAL A 111 28.78 -15.15 9.80
N ASP A 112 28.37 -14.16 9.03
CA ASP A 112 26.98 -13.90 8.66
C ASP A 112 26.55 -14.67 7.40
N MET A 113 27.47 -15.30 6.67
CA MET A 113 27.15 -16.14 5.50
C MET A 113 26.29 -17.36 5.89
N PRO A 114 25.47 -17.90 4.97
CA PRO A 114 25.17 -17.40 3.61
C PRO A 114 24.20 -16.21 3.60
N TYR A 115 24.15 -15.42 2.51
CA TYR A 115 23.21 -14.29 2.38
C TYR A 115 21.75 -14.74 2.21
N LEU A 116 21.52 -15.75 1.36
CA LEU A 116 20.24 -16.48 1.29
C LEU A 116 20.16 -17.50 2.42
N LYS A 117 19.12 -17.41 3.25
CA LYS A 117 18.96 -18.23 4.45
C LYS A 117 17.95 -19.34 4.28
N ASN A 118 16.86 -19.06 3.56
CA ASN A 118 15.86 -20.08 3.28
C ASN A 118 15.05 -19.76 2.03
N ILE A 119 14.38 -20.78 1.52
CA ILE A 119 13.43 -20.69 0.43
C ILE A 119 12.13 -21.36 0.88
N TYR A 120 11.03 -20.61 0.85
CA TYR A 120 9.71 -21.13 1.14
C TYR A 120 8.85 -21.19 -0.12
N ARG A 121 8.14 -22.29 -0.27
CA ARG A 121 7.07 -22.41 -1.27
C ARG A 121 5.84 -21.64 -0.82
N LEU A 122 5.11 -21.09 -1.79
CA LEU A 122 3.77 -20.56 -1.56
C LEU A 122 2.76 -21.70 -1.35
N PRO A 123 1.59 -21.40 -0.74
CA PRO A 123 0.49 -22.35 -0.63
C PRO A 123 0.09 -22.97 -1.98
N GLN A 124 -0.49 -24.18 -1.94
CA GLN A 124 -0.90 -24.91 -3.13
C GLN A 124 -1.83 -24.07 -4.02
N GLY A 125 -1.57 -24.09 -5.33
CA GLY A 125 -2.34 -23.32 -6.32
C GLY A 125 -1.80 -21.92 -6.61
N MET A 126 -0.83 -21.43 -5.82
CA MET A 126 -0.15 -20.15 -6.10
C MET A 126 1.17 -20.38 -6.84
N GLN A 127 1.46 -19.53 -7.82
CA GLN A 127 2.74 -19.53 -8.53
C GLN A 127 3.67 -18.48 -7.93
N GLY A 128 4.81 -18.92 -7.39
CA GLY A 128 5.79 -18.01 -6.80
C GLY A 128 6.65 -18.64 -5.72
N ILE A 129 7.40 -17.81 -5.02
CA ILE A 129 8.45 -18.21 -4.07
C ILE A 129 8.65 -17.12 -3.01
N ILE A 130 9.14 -17.50 -1.83
CA ILE A 130 9.59 -16.55 -0.81
C ILE A 130 11.06 -16.86 -0.49
N PHE A 131 11.90 -15.84 -0.61
CA PHE A 131 13.29 -15.90 -0.17
C PHE A 131 13.41 -15.28 1.22
N GLU A 132 13.93 -16.03 2.18
CA GLU A 132 14.47 -15.44 3.41
C GLU A 132 15.93 -15.10 3.15
N ARG A 133 16.26 -13.81 3.22
CA ARG A 133 17.62 -13.32 3.02
C ARG A 133 18.00 -12.33 4.11
N MET A 134 19.28 -12.02 4.21
CA MET A 134 19.72 -10.85 4.96
C MET A 134 19.15 -9.57 4.36
N GLN A 135 18.93 -8.55 5.19
CA GLN A 135 18.43 -7.26 4.72
C GLN A 135 19.44 -6.58 3.78
N ASN A 136 20.72 -6.54 4.15
CA ASN A 136 21.81 -6.06 3.30
C ASN A 136 23.13 -6.78 3.68
N GLN A 137 24.21 -6.53 2.94
CA GLN A 137 25.48 -7.26 3.11
C GLN A 137 26.26 -6.87 4.37
N SER A 138 25.93 -5.73 4.98
CA SER A 138 26.71 -5.08 6.06
C SER A 138 26.00 -5.07 7.41
N VAL A 139 24.83 -5.71 7.52
CA VAL A 139 24.12 -5.89 8.79
C VAL A 139 24.34 -7.32 9.32
N PRO A 140 24.24 -7.53 10.65
CA PRO A 140 24.26 -8.87 11.21
C PRO A 140 23.22 -9.75 10.56
N ASP A 141 23.52 -11.04 10.42
CA ASP A 141 22.58 -11.93 9.76
C ASP A 141 21.24 -12.01 10.51
N ALA A 142 21.17 -11.75 11.81
CA ALA A 142 19.89 -11.67 12.52
C ALA A 142 18.84 -10.78 11.82
N VAL A 143 19.23 -9.74 11.08
CA VAL A 143 18.32 -8.85 10.36
C VAL A 143 17.91 -9.44 9.00
N ARG A 144 16.64 -9.85 8.89
CA ARG A 144 16.09 -10.60 7.74
C ARG A 144 15.12 -9.76 6.91
N VAL A 145 14.95 -10.20 5.66
CA VAL A 145 13.83 -9.83 4.80
C VAL A 145 13.23 -11.11 4.22
N LEU A 146 11.90 -11.23 4.32
CA LEU A 146 11.10 -12.16 3.55
C LEU A 146 10.72 -11.48 2.23
N GLU A 147 11.44 -11.82 1.17
CA GLU A 147 11.20 -11.32 -0.19
C GLU A 147 10.32 -12.32 -0.95
N ALA A 148 9.03 -12.03 -1.03
CA ALA A 148 8.07 -12.82 -1.79
C ALA A 148 7.97 -12.35 -3.24
N HIS A 149 7.83 -13.31 -4.14
CA HIS A 149 7.44 -13.10 -5.52
C HIS A 149 6.22 -13.97 -5.83
N LEU A 150 5.16 -13.35 -6.31
CA LEU A 150 3.89 -13.98 -6.69
C LEU A 150 3.60 -13.67 -8.16
N TYR A 151 3.06 -14.64 -8.87
CA TYR A 151 2.52 -14.46 -10.21
C TYR A 151 1.02 -14.71 -10.21
N SER A 152 0.26 -13.77 -10.74
CA SER A 152 -1.20 -13.89 -10.86
C SER A 152 -1.69 -13.10 -12.07
N ASN A 153 -2.45 -13.74 -12.96
CA ASN A 153 -3.20 -13.11 -14.05
C ASN A 153 -2.38 -12.14 -14.94
N GLY A 154 -1.13 -12.48 -15.28
CA GLY A 154 -0.28 -11.62 -16.10
C GLY A 154 0.56 -10.60 -15.31
N VAL A 155 0.48 -10.64 -13.98
CA VAL A 155 1.08 -9.65 -13.08
C VAL A 155 2.06 -10.35 -12.17
N ALA A 156 3.26 -9.79 -12.11
CA ALA A 156 4.28 -10.15 -11.15
C ALA A 156 4.20 -9.20 -9.95
N ILE A 157 3.95 -9.76 -8.77
CA ILE A 157 3.89 -9.04 -7.50
C ILE A 157 5.13 -9.38 -6.68
N LYS A 158 5.78 -8.37 -6.11
CA LYS A 158 6.88 -8.51 -5.16
C LYS A 158 6.49 -7.87 -3.84
N VAL A 159 6.71 -8.57 -2.74
CA VAL A 159 6.46 -8.06 -1.39
C VAL A 159 7.71 -8.25 -0.55
N GLU A 160 8.18 -7.20 0.11
CA GLU A 160 9.28 -7.29 1.07
C GLU A 160 8.77 -7.02 2.48
N MET A 161 8.95 -8.00 3.37
CA MET A 161 8.59 -7.91 4.78
C MET A 161 9.84 -8.07 5.64
N LYS A 162 10.08 -7.10 6.54
CA LYS A 162 11.19 -7.17 7.50
C LYS A 162 10.90 -8.24 8.56
N ALA A 163 11.93 -8.97 8.93
CA ALA A 163 11.88 -9.97 9.99
C ALA A 163 13.24 -10.01 10.72
N THR A 164 13.28 -10.72 11.82
CA THR A 164 14.47 -10.95 12.65
C THR A 164 14.56 -12.42 12.99
N ASN A 165 15.77 -12.97 12.89
CA ASN A 165 16.09 -14.32 13.34
C ASN A 165 17.48 -14.33 13.97
N ALA A 166 17.52 -14.01 15.26
CA ALA A 166 18.73 -14.06 16.06
C ALA A 166 18.93 -15.42 16.73
N SER A 167 18.32 -16.54 16.28
CA SER A 167 18.36 -17.81 17.02
C SER A 167 19.74 -18.48 17.13
N ALA A 168 20.76 -18.00 16.40
CA ALA A 168 22.11 -18.54 16.50
C ALA A 168 22.75 -18.26 17.87
N ALA A 169 23.54 -19.22 18.37
CA ALA A 169 24.18 -19.16 19.70
C ALA A 169 25.07 -17.93 19.93
N ARG A 170 25.62 -17.33 18.86
CA ARG A 170 26.40 -16.09 18.93
C ARG A 170 25.62 -14.91 19.53
N TYR A 171 24.28 -14.95 19.47
CA TYR A 171 23.40 -13.92 20.01
C TYR A 171 22.84 -14.25 21.40
N ASP A 172 23.31 -15.31 22.07
CA ASP A 172 22.71 -15.75 23.34
C ASP A 172 22.87 -14.71 24.45
N LYS A 173 24.02 -14.04 24.52
CA LYS A 173 24.24 -12.93 25.46
C LYS A 173 23.34 -11.75 25.14
N ASP A 174 23.26 -11.37 23.87
CA ASP A 174 22.46 -10.23 23.44
C ASP A 174 20.97 -10.47 23.67
N ARG A 175 20.48 -11.71 23.46
CA ARG A 175 19.10 -12.11 23.75
C ARG A 175 18.75 -12.07 25.23
N GLN A 176 19.70 -12.30 26.13
CA GLN A 176 19.48 -12.14 27.57
C GLN A 176 19.31 -10.67 27.98
N ILE A 177 19.96 -9.75 27.26
CA ILE A 177 19.93 -8.31 27.56
C ILE A 177 18.78 -7.61 26.82
N HIS A 178 18.55 -7.97 25.56
CA HIS A 178 17.58 -7.36 24.64
C HIS A 178 16.76 -8.43 23.89
N PRO A 179 15.88 -9.17 24.59
CA PRO A 179 15.10 -10.27 24.01
C PRO A 179 14.09 -9.81 22.94
N ASP A 180 13.66 -8.56 23.00
CA ASP A 180 12.77 -7.91 22.03
C ASP A 180 13.45 -7.65 20.69
N ILE A 181 14.74 -7.31 20.71
CA ILE A 181 15.57 -7.06 19.52
C ILE A 181 16.12 -8.37 18.96
N TYR A 182 16.69 -9.23 19.81
CA TYR A 182 17.32 -10.50 19.41
C TYR A 182 16.32 -11.66 19.48
N ASN A 183 15.17 -11.47 18.85
CA ASN A 183 14.09 -12.44 18.81
C ASN A 183 14.18 -13.37 17.58
N ASN A 184 13.14 -14.17 17.38
CA ASN A 184 12.89 -14.85 16.11
C ASN A 184 11.40 -14.68 15.76
N ASP A 185 11.11 -13.73 14.88
CA ASP A 185 9.75 -13.45 14.41
C ASP A 185 9.47 -14.00 13.00
N VAL A 186 10.46 -14.64 12.36
CA VAL A 186 10.34 -15.21 11.00
C VAL A 186 9.11 -16.10 10.85
N PRO A 187 8.77 -17.04 11.78
CA PRO A 187 7.57 -17.86 11.64
C PRO A 187 6.27 -17.03 11.61
N ALA A 188 6.16 -16.02 12.47
CA ALA A 188 4.99 -15.16 12.55
C ALA A 188 4.88 -14.26 11.30
N LYS A 189 6.00 -13.64 10.89
CA LYS A 189 6.09 -12.82 9.69
C LYS A 189 5.82 -13.62 8.42
N LEU A 190 6.28 -14.87 8.35
CA LEU A 190 5.99 -15.75 7.22
C LEU A 190 4.49 -16.09 7.13
N ALA A 191 3.80 -16.25 8.26
CA ALA A 191 2.35 -16.43 8.28
C ALA A 191 1.62 -15.16 7.84
N GLU A 192 2.03 -13.99 8.34
CA GLU A 192 1.49 -12.67 7.93
C GLU A 192 1.66 -12.44 6.41
N LEU A 193 2.85 -12.73 5.88
CA LEU A 193 3.15 -12.60 4.47
C LEU A 193 2.31 -13.56 3.61
N ARG A 194 2.11 -14.81 4.06
CA ARG A 194 1.26 -15.77 3.35
C ARG A 194 -0.21 -15.35 3.33
N ASP A 195 -0.72 -14.80 4.44
CA ASP A 195 -2.06 -14.25 4.50
C ASP A 195 -2.22 -13.12 3.46
N LEU A 196 -1.29 -12.17 3.43
CA LEU A 196 -1.29 -11.08 2.47
C LEU A 196 -1.27 -11.60 1.03
N LEU A 197 -0.31 -12.46 0.68
CA LEU A 197 -0.17 -13.00 -0.67
C LEU A 197 -1.42 -13.76 -1.13
N SER A 198 -2.10 -14.48 -0.22
CA SER A 198 -3.30 -15.25 -0.55
C SER A 198 -4.49 -14.38 -1.00
N ARG A 199 -4.48 -13.10 -0.63
CA ARG A 199 -5.53 -12.12 -0.93
C ARG A 199 -5.21 -11.25 -2.13
N ILE A 200 -3.96 -11.27 -2.61
CA ILE A 200 -3.52 -10.50 -3.78
C ILE A 200 -3.84 -11.26 -5.05
N GLN A 201 -4.55 -10.60 -5.97
CA GLN A 201 -4.84 -11.11 -7.30
C GLN A 201 -4.47 -10.06 -8.34
N GLY A 202 -3.74 -10.48 -9.38
CA GLY A 202 -3.50 -9.63 -10.54
C GLY A 202 -4.82 -9.35 -11.27
N ARG A 203 -4.96 -8.15 -11.81
CA ARG A 203 -6.15 -7.72 -12.57
C ARG A 203 -5.77 -6.72 -13.65
N LYS A 204 -6.67 -6.53 -14.61
CA LYS A 204 -6.55 -5.38 -15.53
C LYS A 204 -6.91 -4.09 -14.79
N GLU A 205 -6.36 -2.97 -15.24
CA GLU A 205 -6.58 -1.68 -14.56
C GLU A 205 -8.06 -1.27 -14.52
N THR A 206 -8.78 -1.59 -15.60
CA THR A 206 -10.20 -1.26 -15.82
C THR A 206 -11.15 -2.31 -15.26
N GLU A 207 -10.62 -3.40 -14.70
CA GLU A 207 -11.41 -4.45 -14.08
C GLU A 207 -11.81 -4.01 -12.67
N ILE A 208 -13.13 -3.99 -12.41
CA ILE A 208 -13.68 -3.57 -11.12
C ILE A 208 -13.99 -4.80 -10.28
N PRO A 209 -13.30 -5.02 -9.14
CA PRO A 209 -13.59 -6.12 -8.24
C PRO A 209 -14.99 -6.00 -7.65
N THR A 210 -15.69 -7.14 -7.51
CA THR A 210 -17.04 -7.21 -6.93
C THR A 210 -17.04 -7.52 -5.43
N THR A 211 -15.86 -7.79 -4.86
CA THR A 211 -15.67 -8.12 -3.45
C THR A 211 -14.99 -6.97 -2.72
N ALA A 212 -15.20 -6.87 -1.40
CA ALA A 212 -14.54 -5.86 -0.59
C ALA A 212 -13.01 -6.03 -0.59
N GLY A 213 -12.28 -4.93 -0.76
CA GLY A 213 -10.83 -4.91 -0.80
C GLY A 213 -10.29 -3.61 -1.36
N SER A 214 -8.99 -3.62 -1.67
CA SER A 214 -8.24 -2.46 -2.12
C SER A 214 -7.62 -2.70 -3.50
N CYS A 215 -7.94 -1.85 -4.44
CA CYS A 215 -7.38 -1.81 -5.79
C CYS A 215 -6.04 -1.08 -5.78
N ILE A 216 -5.00 -1.82 -6.14
CA ILE A 216 -3.64 -1.30 -6.32
C ILE A 216 -3.30 -1.32 -7.82
N PRO A 217 -2.17 -0.72 -8.25
CA PRO A 217 -1.73 -0.85 -9.64
C PRO A 217 -1.69 -2.32 -10.06
N HIS A 218 -2.33 -2.64 -11.18
CA HIS A 218 -2.41 -3.99 -11.76
C HIS A 218 -2.91 -5.13 -10.85
N ALA A 219 -3.39 -4.87 -9.64
CA ALA A 219 -3.79 -5.91 -8.71
C ALA A 219 -4.91 -5.45 -7.77
N PHE A 220 -5.44 -6.41 -7.02
CA PHE A 220 -6.46 -6.23 -6.02
C PHE A 220 -6.12 -7.05 -4.79
N ILE A 221 -6.33 -6.47 -3.62
CA ILE A 221 -6.12 -7.12 -2.32
C ILE A 221 -7.48 -7.28 -1.65
N ALA A 222 -7.94 -8.51 -1.48
CA ALA A 222 -9.17 -8.78 -0.74
C ALA A 222 -9.04 -8.29 0.73
N ASP A 223 -10.11 -7.69 1.25
CA ASP A 223 -10.09 -7.08 2.58
C ASP A 223 -9.99 -8.14 3.69
N ASN A 224 -9.17 -7.86 4.71
CA ASN A 224 -9.12 -8.63 5.96
C ASN A 224 -9.60 -7.81 7.17
N LYS A 225 -10.08 -6.57 6.95
CA LYS A 225 -10.53 -5.59 7.97
C LYS A 225 -9.45 -5.11 8.94
N LYS A 226 -8.18 -5.40 8.67
CA LYS A 226 -7.05 -5.11 9.56
C LYS A 226 -5.96 -4.29 8.89
N ASP A 227 -5.70 -4.58 7.61
CA ASP A 227 -4.62 -3.94 6.86
C ASP A 227 -4.88 -2.44 6.70
N LYS A 228 -3.79 -1.67 6.73
CA LYS A 228 -3.77 -0.25 6.42
C LYS A 228 -3.03 -0.05 5.11
N GLU A 229 -3.69 0.50 4.12
CA GLU A 229 -3.07 0.78 2.83
C GLU A 229 -2.72 2.27 2.70
N PHE A 230 -1.50 2.58 2.25
CA PHE A 230 -1.14 3.92 1.79
C PHE A 230 -0.91 3.88 0.29
N ILE A 231 -1.80 4.57 -0.44
CA ILE A 231 -1.89 4.54 -1.89
C ILE A 231 -1.79 5.97 -2.41
N GLU A 232 -0.78 6.22 -3.24
CA GLU A 232 -0.58 7.48 -3.94
C GLU A 232 -0.34 7.15 -5.42
N LEU A 233 -1.29 7.54 -6.28
CA LEU A 233 -1.25 7.28 -7.72
C LEU A 233 -1.37 8.58 -8.49
N VAL A 234 -0.77 8.63 -9.69
CA VAL A 234 -0.85 9.81 -10.55
C VAL A 234 -1.31 9.43 -11.94
N TYR A 235 -2.45 10.00 -12.31
CA TYR A 235 -3.08 9.83 -13.60
C TYR A 235 -2.81 11.04 -14.49
N LYS A 236 -2.41 10.79 -15.74
CA LYS A 236 -2.16 11.80 -16.77
C LYS A 236 -2.56 11.27 -18.15
#